data_AF-A0A4U0SMG4-F1
#
_entry.id   AF-A0A4U0SMG4-F1
#
_cell.length_a   1.000
_cell.length_b   1.000
_cell.length_c   1.000
_cell.angle_alpha   90.00
_cell.angle_beta   90.00
_cell.angle_gamma   90.00
#
_symmetry.space_group_name_H-M   'P 1'
#
loop_
_entity.id
_entity.type
_entity.pdbx_description
1 polymer ?
#
loop_
_entity_poly.entity_id
_entity_poly.type
_entity_poly.pdbx_seq_one_letter_code
_entity_poly.pdbx_strand_id
1 'polypeptide(L)'
;MHAPQAHPAALVGEFRRTAVLVPLDAQGGLHSAELGGVRWLYAFSDEASLARFALAHGDSDGEYAAVLGARLLDVALPAIDGPAGVAVDVGSPQPLFFLAEALR
;
A
#
# COMPACT_ATOMS: atom_id res chain seq x y z
N MET A 1 -29.96 4.37 5.21
CA MET A 1 -29.03 4.62 4.08
C MET A 1 -27.99 3.52 4.12
N HIS A 2 -28.14 2.47 3.32
CA HIS A 2 -27.15 1.41 3.20
C HIS A 2 -26.05 1.97 2.28
N ALA A 3 -24.83 2.15 2.79
CA ALA A 3 -23.71 2.55 1.94
C ALA A 3 -23.58 1.53 0.79
N PRO A 4 -23.32 1.96 -0.46
CA PRO A 4 -23.07 1.01 -1.53
C PRO A 4 -21.91 0.12 -1.08
N GLN A 5 -22.17 -1.18 -1.00
CA GLN A 5 -21.15 -2.18 -0.72
C GLN A 5 -20.15 -2.09 -1.87
N ALA A 6 -18.98 -1.50 -1.61
CA ALA A 6 -17.94 -1.37 -2.60
C ALA A 6 -17.59 -2.78 -3.09
N HIS A 7 -17.75 -3.03 -4.39
CA HIS A 7 -17.44 -4.34 -4.95
C HIS A 7 -15.92 -4.51 -4.94
N PRO A 8 -15.38 -5.65 -4.43
CA PRO A 8 -13.93 -5.85 -4.33
C PRO A 8 -13.19 -5.57 -5.64
N ALA A 9 -13.72 -6.03 -6.78
CA ALA A 9 -13.13 -5.78 -8.09
C ALA A 9 -13.13 -4.29 -8.50
N ALA A 10 -14.15 -3.52 -8.09
CA ALA A 10 -14.21 -2.10 -8.36
C ALA A 10 -13.13 -1.34 -7.57
N LEU A 11 -12.92 -1.71 -6.30
CA LEU A 11 -11.84 -1.14 -5.46
C LEU A 11 -10.45 -1.45 -6.03
N VAL A 12 -10.22 -2.66 -6.52
CA VAL A 12 -8.95 -3.03 -7.17
C VAL A 12 -8.75 -2.22 -8.44
N GLY A 13 -9.80 -2.06 -9.25
CA GLY A 13 -9.76 -1.23 -10.45
C GLY A 13 -9.45 0.23 -10.14
N GLU A 14 -10.10 0.79 -9.12
CA GLU A 14 -9.84 2.14 -8.60
C GLU A 14 -8.37 2.28 -8.21
N PHE A 15 -7.90 1.41 -7.32
CA PHE A 15 -6.52 1.41 -6.82
C PHE A 15 -5.49 1.31 -7.95
N ARG A 16 -5.72 0.45 -8.94
CA ARG A 16 -4.81 0.31 -10.10
C ARG A 16 -4.59 1.62 -10.86
N ARG A 17 -5.62 2.47 -10.93
CA ARG A 17 -5.59 3.75 -11.67
C ARG A 17 -5.16 4.95 -10.81
N THR A 18 -5.08 4.77 -9.50
CA THR A 18 -4.70 5.84 -8.56
C THR A 18 -3.19 5.87 -8.37
N ALA A 19 -2.62 7.08 -8.39
CA ALA A 19 -1.25 7.30 -7.96
C ALA A 19 -1.19 7.26 -6.43
N VAL A 20 -0.24 6.49 -5.90
CA VAL A 20 -0.01 6.33 -4.46
C VAL A 20 1.43 6.64 -4.13
N LEU A 21 1.65 7.12 -2.90
CA LEU A 21 2.96 7.40 -2.35
C LEU A 21 3.48 6.17 -1.63
N VAL A 22 4.68 5.75 -1.97
CA VAL A 22 5.32 4.55 -1.41
C VAL A 22 6.59 5.00 -0.70
N PRO A 23 6.65 4.91 0.64
CA PRO A 23 7.87 5.25 1.36
C PRO A 23 8.99 4.31 0.97
N LEU A 24 10.20 4.85 0.91
CA LEU A 24 11.42 4.10 0.69
C LEU A 24 12.08 3.81 2.03
N ASP A 25 12.70 2.63 2.14
CA ASP A 25 13.59 2.35 3.26
C ASP A 25 14.95 3.06 3.08
N ALA A 26 15.79 3.04 4.11
CA ALA A 26 17.11 3.68 4.10
C ALA A 26 18.06 3.14 2.99
N GLN A 27 17.73 2.02 2.34
CA GLN A 27 18.50 1.39 1.28
C GLN A 27 17.91 1.71 -0.11
N GLY A 28 16.86 2.54 -0.17
CA GLY A 28 16.13 2.88 -1.39
C GLY A 28 15.16 1.78 -1.86
N GLY A 29 14.93 0.75 -1.05
CA GLY A 29 13.92 -0.28 -1.28
C GLY A 29 12.52 0.20 -0.92
N LEU A 30 11.47 -0.50 -1.36
CA LEU A 30 10.11 -0.17 -0.93
C LEU A 30 9.91 -0.57 0.53
N HIS A 31 9.47 0.37 1.35
CA HIS A 31 9.23 0.10 2.76
C HIS A 31 8.08 -0.92 2.91
N SER A 32 8.34 -1.94 3.73
CA SER A 32 7.41 -3.05 3.93
C SER A 32 7.47 -3.60 5.35
N ALA A 33 6.45 -4.37 5.73
CA ALA A 33 6.42 -5.10 6.98
C ALA A 33 5.89 -6.52 6.79
N GLU A 34 6.37 -7.44 7.64
CA GLU A 34 5.87 -8.80 7.72
C GLU A 34 4.76 -8.87 8.77
N LEU A 35 3.56 -9.28 8.36
CA LEU A 35 2.43 -9.50 9.27
C LEU A 35 1.63 -10.73 8.83
N GLY A 36 1.51 -11.70 9.73
CA GLY A 36 0.76 -12.94 9.45
C GLY A 36 1.40 -13.81 8.37
N GLY A 37 2.71 -13.72 8.16
CA GLY A 37 3.42 -14.43 7.10
C GLY A 37 3.24 -13.84 5.70
N VAL A 38 2.69 -12.63 5.61
CA VAL A 38 2.55 -11.86 4.38
C VAL A 38 3.47 -10.65 4.44
N ARG A 39 4.21 -10.41 3.36
CA ARG A 39 4.95 -9.17 3.15
C ARG A 39 4.01 -8.08 2.64
N TRP A 40 3.85 -7.01 3.42
CA TRP A 40 3.00 -5.87 3.07
C TRP A 40 3.86 -4.71 2.61
N LEU A 41 3.72 -4.32 1.34
CA LEU A 41 4.23 -3.05 0.84
C LEU A 41 3.34 -1.92 1.35
N TYR A 42 3.92 -0.88 1.93
CA TYR A 42 3.17 0.30 2.34
C TYR A 42 2.87 1.21 1.15
N ALA A 43 1.65 1.74 1.10
CA ALA A 43 1.26 2.76 0.14
C ALA A 43 0.33 3.77 0.82
N PHE A 44 0.35 5.01 0.36
CA PHE A 44 -0.47 6.09 0.93
C PHE A 44 -1.17 6.85 -0.19
N SER A 45 -2.42 7.20 0.06
CA SER A 45 -3.24 7.94 -0.91
C SER A 45 -2.83 9.41 -1.02
N ASP A 46 -2.27 9.97 0.05
CA ASP A 46 -1.85 11.36 0.14
C ASP A 46 -0.68 11.55 1.12
N GLU A 47 -0.05 12.72 1.05
CA GLU A 47 1.10 13.10 1.89
C GLU A 47 0.73 13.21 3.37
N ALA A 48 -0.51 13.56 3.71
CA ALA A 48 -0.92 13.65 5.11
C ALA A 48 -1.02 12.26 5.76
N SER A 49 -1.48 11.26 5.02
CA SER A 49 -1.52 9.86 5.43
C SER A 49 -0.12 9.29 5.57
N LEU A 50 0.77 9.58 4.61
CA LEU A 50 2.19 9.24 4.71
C LEU A 50 2.86 9.92 5.93
N ALA A 51 2.64 11.22 6.14
CA ALA A 51 3.24 11.97 7.23
C ALA A 51 2.83 11.42 8.61
N ARG A 52 1.56 10.99 8.78
CA ARG A 52 1.11 10.34 10.01
C ARG A 52 1.85 9.02 10.26
N PHE A 53 2.01 8.21 9.21
CA PHE A 53 2.76 6.96 9.29
C PHE A 53 4.24 7.22 9.65
N ALA A 54 4.88 8.14 8.94
CA ALA A 54 6.25 8.59 9.13
C ALA A 54 6.51 9.04 10.58
N LEU A 55 5.64 9.91 11.13
CA LEU A 55 5.72 10.35 12.52
C LEU A 55 5.61 9.18 13.52
N ALA A 56 4.71 8.23 13.26
CA ALA A 56 4.55 7.05 14.12
C ALA A 56 5.75 6.10 14.08
N HIS A 57 6.50 6.08 12.98
CA HIS A 57 7.70 5.24 12.79
C HIS A 57 9.01 5.97 13.08
N GLY A 58 8.96 7.25 13.48
CA GLY A 58 10.14 8.06 13.79
C GLY A 58 10.94 8.51 12.57
N ASP A 59 10.31 8.54 11.38
CA ASP A 59 10.94 8.84 10.10
C ASP A 59 10.18 9.95 9.36
N SER A 60 10.17 11.16 9.93
CA SER A 60 9.38 12.31 9.45
C SER A 60 9.84 12.90 8.11
N ASP A 61 11.08 12.62 7.69
CA ASP A 61 11.70 13.16 6.48
C ASP A 61 12.02 12.06 5.44
N GLY A 62 11.39 10.89 5.58
CA GLY A 62 11.63 9.74 4.72
C GLY A 62 11.30 10.00 3.24
N GLU A 63 12.13 9.48 2.34
CA GLU A 63 11.90 9.56 0.90
C GLU A 63 10.70 8.71 0.48
N TYR A 64 9.99 9.14 -0.57
CA TYR A 64 8.90 8.37 -1.16
C TYR A 64 8.90 8.46 -2.68
N ALA A 65 8.32 7.44 -3.32
CA ALA A 65 8.03 7.44 -4.73
C ALA A 65 6.52 7.54 -4.99
N ALA A 66 6.11 8.36 -5.95
CA ALA A 66 4.74 8.38 -6.45
C ALA A 66 4.62 7.40 -7.64
N VAL A 67 3.79 6.37 -7.50
CA VAL A 67 3.59 5.32 -8.51
C VAL A 67 2.12 4.99 -8.69
N LEU A 68 1.72 4.53 -9.88
CA LEU A 68 0.38 3.96 -10.05
C LEU A 68 0.23 2.67 -9.23
N GLY A 69 -0.92 2.46 -8.60
CA GLY A 69 -1.22 1.23 -7.87
C GLY A 69 -1.07 -0.03 -8.73
N ALA A 70 -1.32 0.06 -10.04
CA ALA A 70 -1.05 -1.02 -10.99
C ALA A 70 0.42 -1.47 -10.97
N ARG A 71 1.37 -0.54 -10.82
CA ARG A 71 2.80 -0.89 -10.76
C ARG A 71 3.16 -1.65 -9.49
N LEU A 72 2.46 -1.39 -8.39
CA LEU A 72 2.61 -2.20 -7.18
C LEU A 72 2.04 -3.61 -7.38
N LEU A 73 0.80 -3.70 -7.87
CA LEU A 73 0.11 -4.99 -7.99
C LEU A 73 0.71 -5.89 -9.08
N ASP A 74 1.12 -5.31 -10.20
CA ASP A 74 1.47 -6.05 -11.41
C ASP A 74 2.98 -6.22 -11.60
N VAL A 75 3.81 -5.47 -10.85
CA VAL A 75 5.28 -5.52 -10.97
C VAL A 75 5.96 -5.77 -9.62
N ALA A 76 5.66 -4.96 -8.59
CA ALA A 76 6.36 -5.07 -7.31
C ALA A 76 5.97 -6.35 -6.54
N LEU A 77 4.67 -6.63 -6.40
CA LEU A 77 4.21 -7.82 -5.69
C LEU A 77 4.66 -9.13 -6.35
N PRO A 78 4.57 -9.32 -7.68
CA PRO A 78 5.05 -10.55 -8.33
C PRO A 78 6.55 -10.80 -8.20
N ALA A 79 7.34 -9.78 -7.86
CA ALA A 79 8.79 -9.90 -7.64
C ALA A 79 9.15 -10.31 -6.20
N ILE A 80 8.18 -10.37 -5.29
CA ILE A 80 8.38 -10.81 -3.90
C ILE A 80 8.18 -12.32 -3.82
N ASP A 81 9.16 -13.02 -3.24
CA ASP A 81 9.01 -14.44 -2.95
C ASP A 81 8.03 -14.65 -1.79
N GLY A 82 7.01 -15.48 -2.02
CA GLY A 82 6.01 -15.85 -1.01
C GLY A 82 4.77 -14.95 -0.97
N PRO A 83 3.92 -15.06 0.06
CA PRO A 83 2.70 -14.28 0.19
C PRO A 83 3.00 -12.78 0.34
N ALA A 84 2.39 -11.96 -0.52
CA ALA A 84 2.60 -10.52 -0.51
C ALA A 84 1.30 -9.73 -0.76
N GLY A 85 1.27 -8.49 -0.29
CA GLY A 85 0.14 -7.58 -0.48
C GLY A 85 0.53 -6.11 -0.35
N VAL A 86 -0.42 -5.22 -0.67
CA VAL A 86 -0.30 -3.77 -0.41
C VAL A 86 -1.19 -3.39 0.76
N ALA A 87 -0.62 -2.67 1.73
CA ALA A 87 -1.35 -2.05 2.83
C ALA A 87 -1.41 -0.53 2.59
N VAL A 88 -2.61 -0.02 2.39
CA VAL A 88 -2.87 1.39 2.04
C VAL A 88 -3.32 2.17 3.25
N ASP A 89 -2.71 3.35 3.46
CA ASP A 89 -3.03 4.30 4.52
C ASP A 89 -2.98 3.65 5.92
N VAL A 90 -1.94 2.86 6.18
CA VAL A 90 -1.71 2.27 7.50
C VAL A 90 -1.54 3.38 8.54
N GLY A 91 -2.28 3.26 9.64
CA GLY A 91 -2.36 4.31 10.67
C GLY A 91 -3.49 5.33 10.42
N SER A 92 -4.22 5.23 9.31
CA SER A 92 -5.48 5.94 9.12
C SER A 92 -6.65 5.23 9.83
N PRO A 93 -7.82 5.89 9.99
CA PRO A 93 -9.02 5.24 10.54
C PRO A 93 -9.57 4.09 9.69
N GLN A 94 -9.21 4.01 8.40
CA GLN A 94 -9.79 3.07 7.43
C GLN A 94 -8.71 2.55 6.47
N PRO A 95 -7.72 1.77 6.95
CA PRO A 95 -6.70 1.21 6.07
C PRO A 95 -7.32 0.18 5.11
N LEU A 96 -6.80 0.10 3.89
CA LEU A 96 -7.19 -0.90 2.89
C LEU A 96 -6.06 -1.91 2.67
N PHE A 97 -6.43 -3.17 2.40
CA PHE A 97 -5.47 -4.25 2.19
C PHE A 97 -5.78 -5.00 0.90
N PHE A 98 -4.76 -5.14 0.06
CA PHE A 98 -4.82 -5.85 -1.22
C PHE A 98 -3.85 -7.04 -1.18
N LEU A 99 -4.37 -8.24 -0.92
CA LEU A 99 -3.56 -9.47 -0.90
C LEU A 99 -3.40 -10.05 -2.31
N ALA A 100 -2.18 -10.25 -2.81
CA ALA A 100 -1.94 -10.70 -4.18
C ALA A 100 -2.68 -12.00 -4.54
N GLU A 101 -2.75 -12.95 -3.60
CA GLU A 101 -3.42 -14.23 -3.82
C GLU A 101 -4.95 -14.12 -3.92
N ALA A 102 -5.55 -13.07 -3.35
CA ALA A 102 -6.98 -12.81 -3.43
C ALA A 102 -7.39 -12.00 -4.68
N LEU A 103 -6.42 -11.58 -5.50
CA LEU A 103 -6.63 -10.75 -6.70
C LEU A 103 -6.56 -11.54 -8.01
N ARG A 104 -6.34 -12.86 -7.94
CA ARG A 104 -6.20 -13.74 -9.10
C ARG A 104 -7.54 -14.29 -9.58
#